data_AF-A0A0R3TH69-F1
#
_entry.id   AF-A0A0R3TH69-F1
#
_cell.length_a   1.000
_cell.length_b   1.000
_cell.length_c   1.000
_cell.angle_alpha   90.00
_cell.angle_beta   90.00
_cell.angle_gamma   90.00
#
_symmetry.space_group_name_H-M   'P 1'
#
loop_
_entity.id
_entity.type
_entity.pdbx_description
1 polymer ?
#
loop_
_entity_poly.entity_id
_entity_poly.type
_entity_poly.pdbx_seq_one_letter_code
_entity_poly.pdbx_strand_id
1 'polypeptide(L)'
;LKKRRVHRILTNTIPQYFALVTRSRQDLVLVGPEGCILTSSVDPQVKVSFPRGALQKKIRVGLQVQTVDPRLVEECLGSPRIAVSPIVTIEPRRRKFHRPIMVFIPLPKVGGKGENQGGGKNQTSDLSTVRLLCSITGGTAQAIWEDITGSSPFSLQKDCVSFTTTVSARCVLF
;
A
#
# COMPACT_ATOMS: atom_id res chain seq x y z
N LEU A 1 6.08 -25.67 -12.58
CA LEU A 1 5.91 -24.54 -13.53
C LEU A 1 6.52 -23.23 -13.02
N LYS A 2 6.23 -22.75 -11.79
CA LYS A 2 6.76 -21.46 -11.26
C LYS A 2 8.29 -21.31 -11.32
N LYS A 3 9.07 -22.36 -11.02
CA LYS A 3 10.54 -22.34 -11.10
C LYS A 3 11.10 -22.17 -12.53
N ARG A 4 10.33 -22.49 -13.57
CA ARG A 4 10.76 -22.44 -14.99
C ARG A 4 10.30 -21.19 -15.74
N ARG A 5 9.69 -20.20 -15.04
CA ARG A 5 9.09 -18.99 -15.65
C ARG A 5 8.10 -19.31 -16.80
N VAL A 6 7.39 -20.44 -16.71
CA VAL A 6 6.41 -20.86 -17.72
C VAL A 6 5.00 -20.42 -17.30
N HIS A 7 4.32 -19.69 -18.18
CA HIS A 7 2.91 -19.32 -18.05
C HIS A 7 2.04 -20.24 -18.91
N ARG A 8 0.94 -20.75 -18.35
CA ARG A 8 -0.04 -21.56 -19.08
C ARG A 8 -1.31 -20.74 -19.26
N ILE A 9 -1.73 -20.55 -20.51
CA ILE A 9 -3.01 -19.93 -20.87
C ILE A 9 -4.01 -21.07 -21.16
N LEU A 10 -5.15 -21.06 -20.47
CA LEU A 10 -6.26 -21.97 -20.72
C LEU A 10 -7.36 -21.17 -21.43
N THR A 11 -7.77 -21.62 -22.61
CA THR A 11 -8.79 -20.94 -23.44
C THR A 11 -9.63 -21.95 -24.21
N ASN A 12 -10.91 -21.63 -24.44
CA ASN A 12 -11.80 -22.41 -25.29
C ASN A 12 -11.93 -21.84 -26.71
N THR A 13 -11.33 -20.68 -26.97
CA THR A 13 -11.33 -19.98 -28.28
C THR A 13 -9.96 -19.35 -28.57
N ILE A 14 -9.66 -19.07 -29.83
CA ILE A 14 -8.40 -18.41 -30.25
C ILE A 14 -8.69 -16.93 -30.56
N PRO A 15 -8.24 -15.98 -29.71
CA PRO A 15 -8.34 -14.55 -30.01
C PRO A 15 -7.27 -14.13 -31.03
N GLN A 16 -7.38 -12.91 -31.53
CA GLN A 16 -6.36 -12.32 -32.41
C GLN A 16 -4.99 -12.18 -31.72
N TYR A 17 -4.98 -11.84 -30.42
CA TYR A 17 -3.74 -11.68 -29.64
C TYR A 17 -3.89 -12.14 -28.19
N PHE A 18 -2.81 -12.65 -27.62
CA PHE A 18 -2.63 -12.83 -26.18
C PHE A 18 -1.51 -11.92 -25.67
N ALA A 19 -1.63 -11.43 -24.44
CA ALA A 19 -0.58 -10.66 -23.79
C ALA A 19 -0.34 -11.18 -22.35
N LEU A 20 0.93 -11.39 -22.01
CA LEU A 20 1.35 -11.65 -20.64
C LEU A 20 1.85 -10.35 -20.03
N VAL A 21 1.15 -9.84 -19.02
CA VAL A 21 1.47 -8.56 -18.38
C VAL A 21 1.86 -8.82 -16.93
N THR A 22 3.10 -8.47 -16.57
CA THR A 22 3.53 -8.42 -15.17
C THR A 22 3.10 -7.11 -14.55
N ARG A 23 2.44 -7.19 -13.40
CA ARG A 23 2.04 -6.02 -12.59
C ARG A 23 2.03 -6.39 -11.12
N SER A 24 2.10 -5.39 -10.24
CA SER A 24 1.87 -5.57 -8.81
C SER A 24 0.50 -6.21 -8.56
N ARG A 25 0.42 -7.07 -7.55
CA ARG A 25 -0.86 -7.69 -7.15
C ARG A 25 -1.85 -6.58 -6.82
N GLN A 26 -3.08 -6.76 -7.28
CA GLN A 26 -4.17 -5.80 -7.10
C GLN A 26 -5.40 -6.54 -6.58
N ASP A 27 -5.81 -6.22 -5.36
CA ASP A 27 -7.06 -6.66 -4.78
C ASP A 27 -8.17 -5.72 -5.26
N LEU A 28 -9.20 -6.28 -5.89
CA LEU A 28 -10.28 -5.53 -6.53
C LEU A 28 -11.59 -5.79 -5.80
N VAL A 29 -12.28 -4.72 -5.43
CA VAL A 29 -13.62 -4.80 -4.80
C VAL A 29 -14.55 -3.76 -5.41
N LEU A 30 -15.85 -4.07 -5.43
CA LEU A 30 -16.88 -3.09 -5.77
C LEU A 30 -17.31 -2.34 -4.51
N VAL A 31 -16.94 -1.06 -4.40
CA VAL A 31 -17.30 -0.19 -3.27
C VAL A 31 -18.42 0.74 -3.69
N GLY A 32 -19.49 0.83 -2.88
CA GLY A 32 -20.63 1.73 -3.12
C GLY A 32 -20.86 2.70 -1.97
N PRO A 33 -22.03 3.37 -1.94
CA PRO A 33 -22.39 4.35 -0.91
C PRO A 33 -22.37 3.82 0.51
N GLU A 34 -22.60 2.52 0.71
CA GLU A 34 -22.57 1.92 2.05
C GLU A 34 -21.16 1.83 2.66
N GLY A 35 -20.10 2.03 1.87
CA GLY A 35 -18.72 1.87 2.32
C GLY A 35 -18.31 0.40 2.41
N CYS A 36 -17.04 0.15 2.74
CA CYS A 36 -16.49 -1.17 2.98
C CYS A 36 -15.08 -1.07 3.58
N ILE A 37 -14.50 -2.21 3.96
CA ILE A 37 -13.07 -2.33 4.23
C ILE A 37 -12.45 -3.22 3.14
N LEU A 38 -11.38 -2.72 2.52
CA LEU A 38 -10.57 -3.46 1.56
C LEU A 38 -9.25 -3.83 2.23
N THR A 39 -8.99 -5.13 2.40
CA THR A 39 -7.76 -5.68 2.99
C THR A 39 -6.91 -6.31 1.89
N SER A 40 -5.60 -6.08 1.94
CA SER A 40 -4.66 -6.64 0.96
C SER A 40 -4.47 -8.15 1.14
N SER A 41 -4.36 -8.88 0.04
CA SER A 41 -3.98 -10.31 0.02
C SER A 41 -2.47 -10.53 0.10
N VAL A 42 -1.66 -9.48 -0.11
CA VAL A 42 -0.19 -9.55 -0.01
C VAL A 42 0.27 -9.36 1.43
N ASP A 43 -0.35 -8.42 2.14
CA ASP A 43 -0.07 -8.10 3.54
C ASP A 43 -1.38 -7.68 4.23
N PRO A 44 -1.98 -8.53 5.08
CA PRO A 44 -3.24 -8.23 5.76
C PRO A 44 -3.21 -7.02 6.70
N GLN A 45 -2.03 -6.52 7.09
CA GLN A 45 -1.89 -5.28 7.86
C GLN A 45 -2.25 -4.05 7.03
N VAL A 46 -2.10 -4.13 5.70
CA VAL A 46 -2.51 -3.08 4.77
C VAL A 46 -3.99 -3.18 4.49
N LYS A 47 -4.74 -2.13 4.87
CA LYS A 47 -6.18 -2.04 4.65
C LYS A 47 -6.60 -0.60 4.36
N VAL A 48 -7.73 -0.46 3.68
CA VAL A 48 -8.38 0.83 3.40
C VAL A 48 -9.84 0.74 3.81
N SER A 49 -10.27 1.63 4.70
CA SER A 49 -11.66 1.76 5.14
C SER A 49 -12.34 2.92 4.40
N PHE A 50 -13.40 2.58 3.67
CA PHE A 50 -14.28 3.53 3.01
C PHE A 50 -15.51 3.73 3.91
N PRO A 51 -15.69 4.92 4.52
CA PRO A 51 -16.89 5.18 5.28
C PRO A 51 -18.12 5.32 4.37
N ARG A 52 -19.30 5.23 4.96
CA ARG A 52 -20.57 5.49 4.28
C ARG A 52 -20.55 6.89 3.65
N GLY A 53 -20.97 6.97 2.38
CA GLY A 53 -20.99 8.21 1.61
C GLY A 53 -19.63 8.68 1.09
N ALA A 54 -18.54 7.91 1.25
CA ALA A 54 -17.27 8.22 0.59
C ALA A 54 -17.38 8.19 -0.95
N LEU A 55 -18.30 7.36 -1.46
CA LEU A 55 -18.62 7.15 -2.86
C LEU A 55 -20.13 7.31 -3.07
N GLN A 56 -20.54 7.86 -4.22
CA GLN A 56 -21.97 8.01 -4.58
C GLN A 56 -22.47 6.88 -5.48
N LYS A 57 -21.56 6.17 -6.15
CA LYS A 57 -21.86 5.06 -7.06
C LYS A 57 -21.01 3.85 -6.71
N LYS A 58 -21.52 2.67 -7.04
CA LYS A 58 -20.75 1.43 -6.91
C LYS A 58 -19.68 1.39 -8.00
N ILE A 59 -18.42 1.46 -7.62
CA ILE A 59 -17.26 1.45 -8.54
C ILE A 59 -16.27 0.38 -8.14
N ARG A 60 -15.46 -0.08 -9.11
CA ARG A 60 -14.35 -0.97 -8.84
C ARG A 60 -13.16 -0.15 -8.31
N VAL A 61 -12.76 -0.44 -7.08
CA VAL A 61 -11.57 0.13 -6.44
C VAL A 61 -10.52 -0.96 -6.32
N GLY A 62 -9.24 -0.59 -6.52
CA GLY A 62 -8.11 -1.47 -6.37
C GLY A 62 -7.19 -1.07 -5.22
N LEU A 63 -6.71 -2.04 -4.47
CA LEU A 63 -5.60 -1.89 -3.55
C LEU A 63 -4.41 -2.67 -4.10
N GLN A 64 -3.31 -1.97 -4.39
CA GLN A 64 -2.05 -2.59 -4.76
C GLN A 64 -1.06 -2.44 -3.62
N VAL A 65 -0.36 -3.54 -3.31
CA VAL A 65 0.70 -3.56 -2.30
C VAL A 65 1.95 -4.13 -2.95
N GLN A 66 3.01 -3.34 -2.95
CA GLN A 66 4.33 -3.73 -3.43
C GLN A 66 5.28 -3.74 -2.24
N THR A 67 5.73 -4.92 -1.85
CA THR A 67 6.74 -5.10 -0.81
C THR A 67 8.10 -4.58 -1.31
N VAL A 68 8.88 -4.03 -0.40
CA VAL A 68 10.24 -3.53 -0.66
C VAL A 68 11.22 -4.46 0.04
N ASP A 69 12.23 -4.96 -0.67
CA ASP A 69 13.27 -5.82 -0.07
C ASP A 69 14.17 -4.94 0.81
N PRO A 70 14.30 -5.21 2.13
CA PRO A 70 15.16 -4.43 3.00
C PRO A 70 16.62 -4.36 2.54
N ARG A 71 17.12 -5.41 1.88
CA ARG A 71 18.49 -5.42 1.33
C ARG A 71 18.66 -4.38 0.23
N LEU A 72 17.64 -4.22 -0.62
CA LEU A 72 17.65 -3.18 -1.66
C LEU A 72 17.60 -1.78 -1.04
N VAL A 73 16.87 -1.60 0.07
CA VAL A 73 16.85 -0.32 0.80
C VAL A 73 18.25 0.01 1.34
N GLU A 74 18.90 -0.97 1.99
CA GLU A 74 20.25 -0.81 2.51
C GLU A 74 21.27 -0.53 1.41
N GLU A 75 21.23 -1.28 0.30
CA GLU A 75 22.09 -1.08 -0.88
C GLU A 75 21.90 0.31 -1.51
N CYS A 76 20.66 0.78 -1.64
CA CYS A 76 20.37 2.07 -2.27
C CYS A 76 20.64 3.27 -1.36
N LEU A 77 20.42 3.14 -0.05
CA LEU A 77 20.48 4.27 0.88
C LEU A 77 21.71 4.26 1.81
N GLY A 78 22.53 3.20 1.73
CA GLY A 78 23.80 3.11 2.44
C GLY A 78 23.68 3.02 3.96
N SER A 79 22.51 2.66 4.49
CA SER A 79 22.29 2.58 5.94
C SER A 79 21.32 1.45 6.30
N PRO A 80 21.74 0.51 7.17
CA PRO A 80 20.86 -0.56 7.65
C PRO A 80 19.79 -0.03 8.62
N ARG A 81 19.85 1.25 9.02
CA ARG A 81 18.89 1.88 9.94
C ARG A 81 17.66 2.45 9.25
N ILE A 82 17.71 2.58 7.92
CA ILE A 82 16.59 3.09 7.14
C ILE A 82 15.70 1.90 6.76
N ALA A 83 14.41 2.05 7.01
CA ALA A 83 13.42 1.06 6.63
C ALA A 83 12.33 1.74 5.83
N VAL A 84 11.72 1.00 4.90
CA VAL A 84 10.62 1.49 4.08
C VAL A 84 9.45 0.53 4.21
N SER A 85 8.22 1.05 4.36
CA SER A 85 7.03 0.21 4.34
C SER A 85 6.78 -0.36 2.94
N PRO A 86 5.83 -1.29 2.76
CA PRO A 86 5.29 -1.56 1.44
C PRO A 86 4.77 -0.27 0.79
N ILE A 87 4.90 -0.17 -0.53
CA ILE A 87 4.25 0.88 -1.32
C ILE A 87 2.79 0.49 -1.50
N VAL A 88 1.89 1.33 -1.02
CA VAL A 88 0.44 1.13 -1.06
C VAL A 88 -0.17 2.05 -2.10
N THR A 89 -0.91 1.50 -3.06
CA THR A 89 -1.57 2.30 -4.11
C THR A 89 -3.07 2.03 -4.14
N ILE A 90 -3.86 3.10 -4.10
CA ILE A 90 -5.32 3.06 -4.25
C ILE A 90 -5.66 3.44 -5.68
N GLU A 91 -6.24 2.50 -6.43
CA GLU A 91 -6.60 2.67 -7.84
C GLU A 91 -8.12 2.80 -8.03
N PRO A 92 -8.60 3.60 -9.00
CA PRO A 92 -7.81 4.46 -9.86
C PRO A 92 -7.25 5.67 -9.10
N ARG A 93 -5.96 5.97 -9.29
CA ARG A 93 -5.29 7.14 -8.69
C ARG A 93 -5.90 8.47 -9.17
N ARG A 94 -5.63 9.55 -8.40
CA ARG A 94 -6.05 10.94 -8.70
C ARG A 94 -7.58 11.11 -8.72
N ARG A 95 -8.30 10.35 -7.90
CA ARG A 95 -9.74 10.50 -7.65
C ARG A 95 -9.99 11.03 -6.26
N LYS A 96 -10.91 11.99 -6.17
CA LYS A 96 -11.38 12.57 -4.91
C LYS A 96 -12.55 11.76 -4.36
N PHE A 97 -12.54 11.52 -3.06
CA PHE A 97 -13.64 10.94 -2.31
C PHE A 97 -14.48 12.04 -1.65
N HIS A 98 -15.78 11.78 -1.47
CA HIS A 98 -16.69 12.74 -0.83
C HIS A 98 -16.50 12.80 0.70
N ARG A 99 -15.90 11.76 1.27
CA ARG A 99 -15.52 11.66 2.68
C ARG A 99 -14.09 11.14 2.77
N PRO A 100 -13.31 11.55 3.78
CA PRO A 100 -11.98 11.01 4.00
C PRO A 100 -12.05 9.49 4.19
N ILE A 101 -11.23 8.75 3.47
CA ILE A 101 -11.02 7.31 3.67
C ILE A 101 -9.88 7.11 4.68
N MET A 102 -9.88 5.98 5.39
CA MET A 102 -8.80 5.66 6.35
C MET A 102 -7.88 4.60 5.76
N VAL A 103 -6.59 4.88 5.72
CA VAL A 103 -5.55 4.00 5.17
C VAL A 103 -4.68 3.51 6.32
N PHE A 104 -4.30 2.24 6.27
CA PHE A 104 -3.46 1.59 7.26
C PHE A 104 -2.25 0.98 6.55
N ILE A 105 -1.05 1.32 7.01
CA ILE A 105 0.22 0.85 6.46
C ILE A 105 1.09 0.36 7.62
N PRO A 106 1.68 -0.85 7.56
CA PRO A 106 2.56 -1.33 8.62
C PRO A 106 3.78 -0.43 8.74
N LEU A 107 4.25 -0.22 9.97
CA LEU A 107 5.47 0.51 10.23
C LEU A 107 6.66 -0.14 9.50
N PRO A 108 7.58 0.67 8.95
CA PRO A 108 8.85 0.16 8.45
C PRO A 108 9.62 -0.60 9.54
N LYS A 109 10.12 -1.80 9.23
CA LYS A 109 10.93 -2.60 10.15
C LYS A 109 12.38 -2.57 9.71
N VAL A 110 13.26 -2.12 10.61
CA VAL A 110 14.71 -2.12 10.41
C VAL A 110 15.23 -3.56 10.45
N GLY A 111 15.91 -4.01 9.40
CA GLY A 111 16.56 -5.32 9.38
C GLY A 111 17.71 -5.35 10.40
N GLY A 112 17.65 -6.24 11.40
CA GLY A 112 18.74 -6.40 12.37
C GLY A 112 18.33 -6.65 13.83
N LYS A 113 17.06 -6.55 14.20
CA LYS A 113 16.57 -7.11 15.47
C LYS A 113 15.87 -8.43 15.19
N GLY A 114 16.58 -9.53 15.45
CA GLY A 114 16.09 -10.89 15.23
C GLY A 114 14.80 -11.20 15.99
N GLU A 115 14.08 -12.20 15.49
CA GLU A 115 12.89 -12.85 16.06
C GLU A 115 13.10 -13.50 17.46
N ASN A 116 14.11 -13.08 18.22
CA ASN A 116 14.43 -13.57 19.56
C ASN A 116 14.45 -12.43 20.61
N GLN A 117 13.34 -11.71 20.75
CA GLN A 117 12.99 -11.08 22.03
C GLN A 117 11.56 -11.44 22.40
N GLY A 118 11.39 -12.67 22.89
CA GLY A 118 10.38 -12.93 23.91
C GLY A 118 10.79 -12.16 25.17
N GLY A 119 9.95 -11.22 25.61
CA GLY A 119 10.21 -10.45 26.82
C GLY A 119 9.73 -9.01 26.69
N GLY A 120 8.58 -8.73 27.29
CA GLY A 120 7.87 -7.47 27.16
C GLY A 120 8.70 -6.21 27.42
N LYS A 121 8.42 -5.19 26.61
CA LYS A 121 8.39 -3.78 26.99
C LYS A 121 7.59 -3.04 25.92
N ASN A 122 6.63 -2.23 26.36
CA ASN A 122 5.98 -1.18 25.58
C ASN A 122 7.06 -0.27 24.97
N GLN A 123 7.65 -0.66 23.85
CA GLN A 123 8.32 0.28 22.97
C GLN A 123 7.18 1.05 22.30
N THR A 124 6.77 2.17 22.91
CA THR A 124 6.06 3.22 22.18
C THR A 124 6.89 3.52 20.95
N SER A 125 6.42 3.06 19.78
CA SER A 125 7.10 3.29 18.53
C SER A 125 7.16 4.79 18.32
N ASP A 126 8.37 5.36 18.34
CA ASP A 126 8.55 6.78 18.19
C ASP A 126 8.23 7.20 16.75
N LEU A 127 7.03 7.75 16.58
CA LEU A 127 6.55 8.25 15.29
C LEU A 127 7.29 9.52 14.84
N SER A 128 8.12 10.15 15.68
CA SER A 128 8.83 11.38 15.33
C SER A 128 9.78 11.23 14.14
N THR A 129 10.24 10.00 13.91
CA THR A 129 11.16 9.65 12.82
C THR A 129 10.45 9.18 11.55
N VAL A 130 9.14 8.87 11.65
CA VAL A 130 8.35 8.34 10.54
C VAL A 130 7.91 9.46 9.62
N ARG A 131 8.18 9.30 8.33
CA ARG A 131 7.72 10.20 7.26
C ARG A 131 6.67 9.50 6.42
N LEU A 132 5.61 10.23 6.06
CA LEU A 132 4.59 9.75 5.12
C LEU A 132 4.82 10.43 3.77
N LEU A 133 5.26 9.66 2.78
CA LEU A 133 5.42 10.12 1.41
C LEU A 133 4.20 9.75 0.57
N CYS A 134 3.79 10.66 -0.31
CA CYS A 134 2.62 10.50 -1.16
C CYS A 134 2.94 10.83 -2.62
N SER A 135 2.33 10.11 -3.57
CA SER A 135 2.32 10.46 -4.98
C SER A 135 0.92 10.40 -5.57
N ILE A 136 0.40 11.55 -6.00
CA ILE A 136 -0.91 11.68 -6.66
C ILE A 136 -0.85 11.49 -8.18
N THR A 137 0.34 11.26 -8.72
CA THR A 137 0.57 11.04 -10.15
C THR A 137 -0.31 9.90 -10.66
N GLY A 138 -1.00 10.12 -11.79
CA GLY A 138 -1.95 9.17 -12.39
C GLY A 138 -1.40 8.50 -13.64
N GLY A 139 -2.05 7.42 -14.08
CA GLY A 139 -1.70 6.74 -15.33
C GLY A 139 -0.32 6.10 -15.31
N THR A 140 0.40 6.19 -16.43
CA THR A 140 1.75 5.64 -16.64
C THR A 140 2.87 6.62 -16.30
N ALA A 141 2.53 7.84 -15.83
CA ALA A 141 3.52 8.81 -15.40
C ALA A 141 4.35 8.28 -14.22
N GLN A 142 5.62 8.70 -14.14
CA GLN A 142 6.50 8.37 -13.03
C GLN A 142 5.96 8.93 -11.71
N ALA A 143 6.23 8.22 -10.62
CA ALA A 143 5.84 8.67 -9.29
C ALA A 143 6.72 9.85 -8.86
N ILE A 144 6.08 10.96 -8.50
CA ILE A 144 6.70 12.10 -7.83
C ILE A 144 6.29 11.99 -6.37
N TRP A 145 7.26 11.85 -5.46
CA TRP A 145 7.02 11.67 -4.03
C TRP A 145 7.12 13.01 -3.31
N GLU A 146 6.09 13.33 -2.53
CA GLU A 146 6.02 14.51 -1.68
C GLU A 146 5.89 14.07 -0.22
N ASP A 147 6.65 14.71 0.68
CA ASP A 147 6.49 14.52 2.11
C ASP A 147 5.25 15.26 2.61
N ILE A 148 4.25 14.50 3.07
CA ILE A 148 2.99 15.04 3.60
C ILE A 148 2.88 14.86 5.12
N THR A 149 4.00 14.57 5.79
CA THR A 149 4.09 14.45 7.25
C THR A 149 3.56 15.73 7.90
N GLY A 150 2.65 15.58 8.87
CA GLY A 150 2.02 16.70 9.56
C GLY A 150 0.84 17.36 8.83
N SER A 151 0.74 17.22 7.50
CA SER A 151 -0.43 17.71 6.74
C SER A 151 -1.66 16.83 6.93
N SER A 152 -1.44 15.53 7.14
CA SER A 152 -2.47 14.58 7.56
C SER A 152 -2.03 13.94 8.87
N PRO A 153 -2.72 14.24 10.00
CA PRO A 153 -2.40 13.59 11.27
C PRO A 153 -2.51 12.08 11.10
N PHE A 154 -1.46 11.37 11.47
CA PHE A 154 -1.45 9.92 11.48
C PHE A 154 -1.23 9.41 12.90
N SER A 155 -1.84 8.29 13.21
CA SER A 155 -1.80 7.67 14.54
C SER A 155 -1.27 6.25 14.44
N LEU A 156 -0.60 5.81 15.49
CA LEU A 156 -0.19 4.42 15.63
C LEU A 156 -1.40 3.60 16.11
N GLN A 157 -1.76 2.58 15.34
CA GLN A 157 -2.68 1.55 15.77
C GLN A 157 -2.00 0.19 15.67
N LYS A 158 -1.65 -0.39 16.82
CA LYS A 158 -0.81 -1.59 16.91
C LYS A 158 0.54 -1.31 16.24
N ASP A 159 0.87 -2.01 15.16
CA ASP A 159 2.10 -1.84 14.37
C ASP A 159 1.83 -1.18 13.01
N CYS A 160 0.73 -0.45 12.87
CA CYS A 160 0.37 0.23 11.64
C CYS A 160 0.18 1.72 11.88
N VAL A 161 0.69 2.54 10.97
CA VAL A 161 0.29 3.93 10.86
C VAL A 161 -1.07 3.96 10.19
N SER A 162 -2.02 4.67 10.81
CA SER A 162 -3.31 4.96 10.23
C SER A 162 -3.45 6.45 9.97
N PHE A 163 -3.95 6.82 8.79
CA PHE A 163 -4.17 8.20 8.40
C PHE A 163 -5.40 8.32 7.51
N THR A 164 -5.90 9.54 7.35
CA THR A 164 -7.02 9.80 6.44
C THR A 164 -6.56 10.52 5.19
N THR A 165 -7.21 10.25 4.06
CA THR A 165 -7.01 10.99 2.82
C THR A 165 -8.33 11.16 2.09
N THR A 166 -8.48 12.26 1.34
CA THR A 166 -9.62 12.48 0.45
C THR A 166 -9.27 12.20 -1.01
N VAL A 167 -8.04 11.80 -1.31
CA VAL A 167 -7.56 11.52 -2.67
C VAL A 167 -6.88 10.16 -2.73
N SER A 168 -7.20 9.39 -3.76
CA SER A 168 -6.53 8.13 -4.09
C SER A 168 -5.14 8.40 -4.67
N ALA A 169 -4.12 7.75 -4.10
CA ALA A 169 -2.72 8.02 -4.37
C ALA A 169 -1.86 6.77 -4.13
N ARG A 170 -0.55 6.92 -4.35
CA ARG A 170 0.48 6.02 -3.81
C ARG A 170 0.96 6.58 -2.48
N CYS A 171 1.18 5.73 -1.49
CA CYS A 171 1.67 6.10 -0.18
C CYS A 171 2.77 5.12 0.26
N VAL A 172 3.77 5.64 0.96
CA VAL A 172 4.82 4.83 1.59
C VAL A 172 5.28 5.53 2.86
N LEU A 173 5.64 4.76 3.88
CA LEU A 173 6.29 5.26 5.09
C LEU A 173 7.79 5.06 4.96
N PHE A 174 8.54 6.08 5.38
CA PHE A 174 9.99 6.13 5.42
C PHE A 174 10.46 6.45 6.84
#